data_AF-A0A3N2KL31-F1
#
_entry.id   AF-A0A3N2KL31-F1
#
_cell.length_a   1.000
_cell.length_b   1.000
_cell.length_c   1.000
_cell.angle_alpha   90.00
_cell.angle_beta   90.00
_cell.angle_gamma   90.00
#
_symmetry.space_group_name_H-M   'P 1'
#
loop_
_entity.id
_entity.type
_entity.pdbx_description
1 polymer ?
#
loop_
_entity_poly.entity_id
_entity_poly.type
_entity_poly.pdbx_seq_one_letter_code
_entity_poly.pdbx_strand_id
1 'polypeptide(L)'
;MTTIQSQLALSIEQMLELQTIGLDISDTRLAWCPFYVQTMKHTPVAYYLMDKFIAESEICDTIWPTYTLEDIMLKLPLAEVRYNELMPKDRNWVASVCLVNHHFVKKNYPDKTPMDAAFKALKRMAIEYPNEIIKITGNIKI
;
A
#
# COMPACT_ATOMS: atom_id res chain seq x y z
N MET A 1 -5.29 -15.58 -20.51
CA MET A 1 -5.21 -14.12 -20.34
C MET A 1 -5.51 -13.82 -18.89
N THR A 2 -4.48 -13.64 -18.05
CA THR A 2 -4.66 -13.17 -16.68
C THR A 2 -4.98 -11.69 -16.76
N THR A 3 -6.25 -11.34 -16.54
CA THR A 3 -6.66 -9.97 -16.27
C THR A 3 -5.80 -9.44 -15.12
N ILE A 4 -5.00 -8.41 -15.38
CA ILE A 4 -4.34 -7.64 -14.32
C ILE A 4 -5.50 -6.97 -13.57
N GLN A 5 -6.03 -7.66 -12.56
CA GLN A 5 -7.03 -7.10 -11.68
C GLN A 5 -6.27 -6.04 -10.88
N SER A 6 -6.54 -4.75 -11.16
CA SER A 6 -5.85 -3.66 -10.48
C SER A 6 -6.17 -3.76 -8.99
N GLN A 7 -5.19 -4.15 -8.19
CA GLN A 7 -5.32 -4.15 -6.76
C GLN A 7 -5.54 -2.70 -6.29
N LEU A 8 -6.69 -2.45 -5.65
CA LEU A 8 -7.08 -1.10 -5.21
C LEU A 8 -6.30 -0.63 -3.97
N ALA A 9 -5.92 -1.57 -3.11
CA ALA A 9 -5.14 -1.33 -1.89
C ALA A 9 -4.27 -2.54 -1.55
N LEU A 10 -3.21 -2.35 -0.77
CA LEU A 10 -2.33 -3.42 -0.30
C LEU A 10 -3.12 -4.53 0.38
N SER A 11 -2.73 -5.78 0.14
CA SER A 11 -3.37 -6.94 0.78
C SER A 11 -3.09 -6.92 2.28
N ILE A 12 -3.85 -7.72 3.03
CA ILE A 12 -3.63 -7.88 4.47
C ILE A 12 -2.20 -8.38 4.73
N GLU A 13 -1.72 -9.33 3.94
CA GLU A 13 -0.37 -9.88 4.06
C GLU A 13 0.71 -8.83 3.78
N GLN A 14 0.53 -8.02 2.72
CA GLN A 14 1.46 -6.92 2.42
C GLN A 14 1.51 -5.90 3.57
N MET A 15 0.36 -5.57 4.17
CA MET A 15 0.32 -4.66 5.32
C MET A 15 1.00 -5.26 6.55
N LEU A 16 0.80 -6.55 6.83
CA LEU A 16 1.50 -7.26 7.93
C LEU A 16 3.02 -7.28 7.72
N GLU A 17 3.48 -7.44 6.48
CA GLU A 17 4.91 -7.36 6.17
C GLU A 17 5.49 -5.96 6.48
N LEU A 18 4.76 -4.89 6.15
CA LEU A 18 5.16 -3.52 6.47
C LEU A 18 5.19 -3.26 7.99
N GLN A 19 4.18 -3.74 8.71
CA GLN A 19 4.16 -3.64 10.17
C GLN A 19 5.33 -4.39 10.82
N THR A 20 5.66 -5.59 10.31
CA THR A 20 6.73 -6.43 10.84
C THR A 20 8.10 -5.75 10.74
N ILE A 21 8.32 -4.94 9.71
CA ILE A 21 9.55 -4.15 9.54
C ILE A 21 9.52 -2.80 10.29
N GLY A 22 8.47 -2.56 11.09
CA GLY A 22 8.35 -1.37 11.93
C GLY A 22 7.78 -0.13 11.23
N LEU A 23 7.15 -0.27 10.06
CA LEU A 23 6.47 0.87 9.43
C LEU A 23 5.25 1.27 10.26
N ASP A 24 5.18 2.55 10.66
CA ASP A 24 3.98 3.13 11.27
C ASP A 24 2.86 3.16 10.22
N ILE A 25 1.74 2.50 10.52
CA ILE A 25 0.55 2.45 9.67
C ILE A 25 -0.64 3.22 10.24
N SER A 26 -0.44 4.01 11.29
CA SER A 26 -1.51 4.74 11.97
C SER A 26 -2.22 5.74 11.07
N ASP A 27 -1.56 6.23 10.03
CA ASP A 27 -2.06 7.23 9.07
C ASP A 27 -2.77 6.62 7.84
N THR A 28 -3.02 5.31 7.85
CA THR A 28 -3.95 4.64 6.92
C THR A 28 -5.35 5.23 7.02
N ARG A 29 -6.00 5.44 5.86
CA ARG A 29 -7.38 5.95 5.76
C ARG A 29 -8.41 4.89 5.41
N LEU A 30 -7.99 3.81 4.78
CA LEU A 30 -8.86 2.68 4.43
C LEU A 30 -8.52 1.46 5.27
N ALA A 31 -9.47 0.55 5.37
CA ALA A 31 -9.28 -0.77 5.97
C ALA A 31 -10.02 -1.85 5.18
N TRP A 32 -9.44 -3.04 5.15
CA TRP A 32 -10.15 -4.26 4.78
C TRP A 32 -11.07 -4.68 5.91
N CYS A 33 -12.34 -4.83 5.56
CA CYS A 33 -13.41 -5.22 6.46
C CYS A 33 -13.93 -6.61 6.06
N PRO A 34 -14.08 -7.54 7.00
CA PRO A 34 -14.61 -8.86 6.73
C PRO A 34 -16.11 -8.78 6.42
N PHE A 35 -16.55 -9.57 5.45
CA PHE A 35 -17.96 -9.79 5.17
C PHE A 35 -18.35 -11.19 5.64
N TYR A 36 -19.33 -11.26 6.55
CA TYR A 36 -19.86 -12.52 7.08
C TYR A 36 -21.25 -12.78 6.51
N VAL A 37 -21.52 -14.03 6.15
CA VAL A 37 -22.90 -14.47 5.85
C VAL A 37 -23.60 -14.83 7.16
N GLN A 38 -24.92 -14.60 7.23
CA GLN A 38 -25.72 -14.83 8.44
C GLN A 38 -25.58 -16.25 9.01
N THR A 39 -25.32 -17.24 8.15
CA THR A 39 -25.14 -18.64 8.50
C THR A 39 -23.74 -18.99 9.03
N MET A 40 -22.75 -18.11 8.87
CA MET A 40 -21.35 -18.30 9.31
C MET A 40 -20.81 -17.01 9.94
N LYS A 41 -21.24 -16.74 11.18
CA LYS A 41 -20.91 -15.48 11.89
C LYS A 41 -19.44 -15.30 12.28
N HIS A 42 -18.60 -16.33 12.11
CA HIS A 42 -17.21 -16.31 12.56
C HIS A 42 -16.19 -16.56 11.45
N THR A 43 -16.64 -16.85 10.23
CA THR A 43 -15.75 -17.09 9.08
C THR A 43 -16.06 -16.06 8.01
N PRO A 44 -15.14 -15.13 7.70
CA PRO A 44 -15.36 -14.18 6.63
C PRO A 44 -15.42 -14.92 5.30
N VAL A 45 -16.43 -14.63 4.48
CA VAL A 45 -16.55 -15.20 3.13
C VAL A 45 -15.90 -14.31 2.07
N ALA A 46 -15.68 -13.03 2.40
CA ALA A 46 -15.03 -12.05 1.54
C ALA A 46 -14.50 -10.87 2.38
N TYR A 47 -13.76 -9.98 1.73
CA TYR A 47 -13.33 -8.70 2.30
C TYR A 47 -13.74 -7.56 1.37
N TYR A 48 -14.06 -6.42 1.94
CA TYR A 48 -14.34 -5.18 1.20
C TYR A 48 -13.55 -4.02 1.79
N LEU A 49 -13.28 -2.99 0.98
CA LEU A 49 -12.61 -1.76 1.42
C LEU A 49 -13.64 -0.77 1.97
N MET A 50 -13.32 -0.18 3.12
CA MET A 50 -14.09 0.90 3.72
C MET A 50 -13.16 1.96 4.30
N ASP A 51 -13.68 3.17 4.50
CA ASP A 51 -13.03 4.16 5.35
C ASP A 51 -12.77 3.57 6.75
N LYS A 52 -11.53 3.71 7.22
CA LYS A 52 -11.07 3.14 8.47
C LYS A 52 -11.81 3.72 9.68
N PHE A 53 -12.06 5.03 9.71
CA PHE A 53 -12.73 5.66 10.84
C PHE A 53 -14.18 5.21 10.96
N ILE A 54 -14.86 5.03 9.82
CA ILE A 54 -16.22 4.45 9.79
C ILE A 54 -16.18 2.97 10.20
N ALA A 55 -15.12 2.23 9.85
CA ALA A 55 -14.98 0.82 10.18
C ALA A 55 -14.75 0.58 11.69
N GLU A 56 -13.96 1.47 12.31
CA GLU A 56 -13.69 1.46 13.75
C GLU A 56 -14.93 1.84 14.59
N SER A 57 -15.87 2.60 14.02
CA SER A 57 -17.05 3.14 14.73
C SER A 57 -18.23 2.16 14.83
N GLU A 58 -18.01 0.87 15.11
CA GLU A 58 -19.03 -0.17 15.40
C GLU A 58 -19.53 -1.05 14.23
N ILE A 59 -19.02 -0.90 13.00
CA ILE A 59 -19.49 -1.70 11.85
C ILE A 59 -18.77 -3.05 11.75
N CYS A 60 -17.51 -3.14 12.19
CA CYS A 60 -16.66 -4.32 12.01
C CYS A 60 -15.94 -4.73 13.29
N ASP A 61 -16.08 -6.00 13.69
CA ASP A 61 -15.39 -6.56 14.86
C ASP A 61 -13.87 -6.68 14.68
N THR A 62 -13.41 -6.75 13.44
CA THR A 62 -11.98 -6.85 13.10
C THR A 62 -11.75 -6.15 11.77
N ILE A 63 -10.73 -5.30 11.72
CA ILE A 63 -10.36 -4.55 10.53
C ILE A 63 -8.85 -4.64 10.30
N TRP A 64 -8.44 -4.52 9.04
CA TRP A 64 -7.03 -4.46 8.67
C TRP A 64 -6.75 -3.18 7.90
N PRO A 65 -6.13 -2.16 8.53
CA PRO A 65 -5.82 -0.91 7.85
C PRO A 65 -4.90 -1.15 6.64
N THR A 66 -5.09 -0.37 5.59
CA THR A 66 -4.39 -0.57 4.31
C THR A 66 -4.08 0.73 3.58
N TYR A 67 -3.08 0.67 2.71
CA TYR A 67 -2.70 1.75 1.80
C TYR A 67 -3.18 1.47 0.39
N THR A 68 -3.69 2.51 -0.27
CA THR A 68 -3.84 2.57 -1.72
C THR A 68 -2.49 2.83 -2.40
N LEU A 69 -2.47 2.73 -3.72
CA LEU A 69 -1.29 3.14 -4.50
C LEU A 69 -0.96 4.62 -4.23
N GLU A 70 -1.98 5.47 -4.19
CA GLU A 70 -1.83 6.90 -3.92
C GLU A 70 -1.20 7.16 -2.54
N ASP A 71 -1.68 6.47 -1.50
CA ASP A 71 -1.09 6.58 -0.17
C ASP A 71 0.40 6.23 -0.18
N ILE A 72 0.80 5.15 -0.87
CA ILE A 72 2.21 4.77 -1.00
C ILE A 72 3.01 5.85 -1.71
N MET A 73 2.47 6.41 -2.80
CA MET A 73 3.14 7.48 -3.54
C MET A 73 3.35 8.74 -2.70
N LEU A 74 2.40 9.08 -1.84
CA LEU A 74 2.50 10.21 -0.92
C LEU A 74 3.49 9.95 0.22
N LYS A 75 3.74 8.69 0.57
CA LYS A 75 4.74 8.29 1.59
C LYS A 75 6.18 8.33 1.08
N LEU A 76 6.38 8.15 -0.22
CA LEU A 76 7.71 8.01 -0.80
C LEU A 76 8.26 9.39 -1.26
N PRO A 77 9.54 9.70 -0.97
CA PRO A 77 10.14 10.95 -1.44
C PRO A 77 10.34 10.91 -2.96
N LEU A 78 9.79 11.92 -3.66
CA LEU A 78 9.87 12.10 -5.12
C LEU A 78 9.77 10.76 -5.88
N ALA A 79 8.58 10.15 -5.84
CA ALA A 79 8.33 8.86 -6.44
C ALA A 79 7.49 8.93 -7.72
N GLU A 80 7.74 8.00 -8.64
CA GLU A 80 6.92 7.73 -9.82
C GLU A 80 6.64 6.23 -9.95
N VAL A 81 5.43 5.84 -10.37
CA VAL A 81 5.12 4.46 -10.78
C VAL A 81 4.70 4.48 -12.23
N ARG A 82 5.44 3.76 -13.08
CA ARG A 82 5.22 3.77 -14.53
C ARG A 82 5.40 2.40 -15.14
N TYR A 83 4.71 2.16 -16.25
CA TYR A 83 4.90 0.95 -17.03
C TYR A 83 6.20 1.04 -17.86
N ASN A 84 7.06 0.03 -17.80
CA ASN A 84 8.30 0.03 -18.56
C ASN A 84 8.08 -0.51 -19.98
N GLU A 85 7.86 0.39 -20.93
CA GLU A 85 7.63 0.06 -22.35
C GLU A 85 8.93 -0.34 -23.09
N LEU A 86 10.10 -0.01 -22.54
CA LEU A 86 11.38 -0.13 -23.24
C LEU A 86 12.01 -1.53 -23.17
N MET A 87 11.46 -2.46 -22.38
CA MET A 87 11.97 -3.82 -22.25
C MET A 87 10.84 -4.85 -22.46
N PRO A 88 10.58 -5.27 -23.72
CA PRO A 88 9.46 -6.16 -24.07
C PRO A 88 9.48 -7.54 -23.40
N LYS A 89 10.64 -7.97 -22.89
CA LYS A 89 10.81 -9.24 -22.14
C LYS A 89 10.54 -9.08 -20.64
N ASP A 90 10.63 -7.86 -20.13
CA ASP A 90 10.49 -7.50 -18.71
C ASP A 90 9.31 -6.55 -18.51
N ARG A 91 8.17 -6.83 -19.18
CA ARG A 91 6.90 -6.08 -19.12
C ARG A 91 6.40 -5.90 -17.69
N ASN A 92 6.98 -4.94 -17.00
CA ASN A 92 6.84 -4.72 -15.57
C ASN A 92 6.53 -3.25 -15.31
N TRP A 93 5.73 -3.03 -14.30
CA TRP A 93 5.60 -1.75 -13.63
C TRP A 93 6.85 -1.49 -12.82
N VAL A 94 7.30 -0.24 -12.78
CA VAL A 94 8.49 0.19 -12.04
C VAL A 94 8.10 1.35 -11.15
N ALA A 95 8.26 1.17 -9.84
CA ALA A 95 8.27 2.26 -8.89
C ALA A 95 9.70 2.82 -8.82
N SER A 96 9.87 4.11 -9.05
CA SER A 96 11.15 4.80 -8.92
C SER A 96 11.08 5.78 -7.77
N VAL A 97 12.10 5.79 -6.91
CA VAL A 97 12.20 6.70 -5.74
C VAL A 97 13.49 7.50 -5.87
N CYS A 98 13.42 8.82 -5.68
CA CYS A 98 14.56 9.71 -5.75
C CYS A 98 14.85 10.36 -4.40
N LEU A 99 16.05 10.13 -3.87
CA LEU A 99 16.48 10.68 -2.58
C LEU A 99 17.38 11.90 -2.79
N VAL A 100 16.82 13.10 -2.64
CA VAL A 100 17.55 14.36 -2.79
C VAL A 100 18.63 14.49 -1.72
N ASN A 101 18.31 14.16 -0.47
CA ASN A 101 19.23 14.27 0.68
C ASN A 101 20.39 13.26 0.63
N HIS A 102 20.37 12.31 -0.30
CA HIS A 102 21.34 11.24 -0.43
C HIS A 102 22.06 11.30 -1.79
N HIS A 103 22.50 12.48 -2.24
CA HIS A 103 23.19 12.67 -3.52
C HIS A 103 22.39 12.21 -4.76
N PHE A 104 21.08 12.43 -4.78
CA PHE A 104 20.20 12.05 -5.91
C PHE A 104 20.32 10.57 -6.29
N VAL A 105 20.15 9.68 -5.31
CA VAL A 105 20.06 8.25 -5.57
C VAL A 105 18.67 7.92 -6.12
N LYS A 106 18.62 7.46 -7.38
CA LYS A 106 17.41 6.88 -8.01
C LYS A 106 17.41 5.36 -7.85
N LYS A 107 16.42 4.82 -7.16
CA LYS A 107 16.19 3.36 -7.04
C LYS A 107 14.93 2.97 -7.81
N ASN A 108 14.98 1.84 -8.50
CA ASN A 108 13.89 1.32 -9.32
C ASN A 108 13.46 -0.07 -8.80
N TYR A 109 12.15 -0.26 -8.65
CA TYR A 109 11.56 -1.47 -8.08
C TYR A 109 10.54 -2.05 -9.05
N PRO A 110 10.92 -3.06 -9.87
CA PRO A 110 10.03 -3.65 -10.85
C PRO A 110 9.10 -4.73 -10.27
N ASP A 111 7.86 -4.77 -10.76
CA ASP A 111 6.90 -5.87 -10.54
C ASP A 111 5.85 -5.97 -11.66
N LYS A 112 5.02 -7.01 -11.62
CA LYS A 112 3.94 -7.30 -12.56
C LYS A 112 2.77 -6.33 -12.45
N THR A 113 2.56 -5.73 -11.28
CA THR A 113 1.48 -4.77 -11.03
C THR A 113 2.03 -3.45 -10.48
N PRO A 114 1.34 -2.32 -10.69
CA PRO A 114 1.77 -1.04 -10.14
C PRO A 114 1.78 -1.07 -8.60
N MET A 115 0.80 -1.76 -7.99
CA MET A 115 0.70 -1.90 -6.54
C MET A 115 1.89 -2.67 -5.96
N ASP A 116 2.27 -3.81 -6.56
CA ASP A 116 3.39 -4.61 -6.07
C ASP A 116 4.73 -3.91 -6.24
N ALA A 117 4.90 -3.16 -7.33
CA ALA A 117 6.07 -2.31 -7.56
C ALA A 117 6.18 -1.23 -6.46
N ALA A 118 5.06 -0.55 -6.16
CA ALA A 118 4.98 0.46 -5.10
C ALA A 118 5.21 -0.15 -3.71
N PHE A 119 4.63 -1.31 -3.43
CA PHE A 119 4.85 -2.07 -2.20
C PHE A 119 6.33 -2.38 -1.98
N LYS A 120 7.01 -2.91 -3.00
CA LYS A 120 8.45 -3.19 -2.95
C LYS A 120 9.27 -1.95 -2.67
N ALA A 121 8.93 -0.83 -3.31
CA ALA A 121 9.58 0.45 -3.08
C ALA A 121 9.39 0.89 -1.61
N LEU A 122 8.15 0.94 -1.12
CA LEU A 122 7.83 1.31 0.26
C LEU A 122 8.53 0.42 1.28
N LYS A 123 8.45 -0.90 1.10
CA LYS A 123 9.11 -1.88 1.96
C LYS A 123 10.62 -1.65 2.02
N ARG A 124 11.27 -1.46 0.87
CA ARG A 124 12.72 -1.23 0.85
C ARG A 124 13.09 0.10 1.48
N MET A 125 12.33 1.15 1.18
CA MET A 125 12.54 2.49 1.73
C MET A 125 12.36 2.53 3.25
N ALA A 126 11.36 1.84 3.78
CA ALA A 126 11.14 1.71 5.23
C ALA A 126 12.30 0.98 5.93
N ILE A 127 12.95 0.02 5.26
CA ILE A 127 14.11 -0.71 5.82
C ILE A 127 15.39 0.13 5.74
N GLU A 128 15.67 0.73 4.58
CA GLU A 128 16.97 1.37 4.33
C GLU A 128 17.02 2.84 4.76
N TYR A 129 15.88 3.54 4.68
CA TYR A 129 15.77 4.97 4.93
C TYR A 129 14.47 5.30 5.69
N PRO A 130 14.24 4.74 6.88
CA PRO A 130 12.98 4.92 7.62
C PRO A 130 12.63 6.40 7.86
N ASN A 131 13.64 7.25 8.05
CA ASN A 131 13.45 8.69 8.29
C ASN A 131 13.02 9.48 7.04
N GLU A 132 13.09 8.88 5.85
CA GLU A 132 12.66 9.49 4.59
C GLU A 132 11.21 9.12 4.24
N ILE A 133 10.57 8.24 5.02
CA ILE A 133 9.16 7.91 4.84
C ILE A 133 8.28 9.04 5.39
N ILE A 134 7.45 9.61 4.52
CA ILE A 134 6.56 10.71 4.85
C ILE A 134 5.34 10.16 5.60
N LYS A 135 5.02 10.74 6.76
CA LYS A 135 3.76 10.50 7.46
C LYS A 135 2.66 11.39 6.88
N ILE A 136 1.55 10.79 6.45
CA ILE A 136 0.40 11.49 5.89
C ILE A 136 -0.39 12.10 7.05
N THR A 137 -0.14 13.36 7.37
CA THR A 137 -0.93 14.08 8.37
C THR A 137 -2.22 14.58 7.72
N GLY A 138 -3.36 14.01 8.10
CA GLY A 138 -4.66 14.55 7.75
C GLY A 138 -4.94 15.82 8.57
N ASN A 139 -4.93 17.00 7.93
CA ASN A 139 -5.74 18.11 8.44
C ASN A 139 -7.21 17.75 8.20
N ILE A 140 -7.80 16.93 9.07
CA ILE A 140 -9.23 16.71 9.08
C ILE A 140 -9.84 17.90 9.81
N LYS A 141 -10.22 18.95 9.07
CA LYS A 141 -11.29 19.83 9.55
C LYS A 141 -12.58 19.05 9.34
N ILE A 142 -13.12 18.54 10.45
CA ILE A 142 -14.54 18.20 10.54
C ILE A 142 -15.31 19.52 10.60
#